data_AF-A0A5C9DYG7-F1
#
_entry.id   AF-A0A5C9DYG7-F1
#
_cell.length_a   1.000
_cell.length_b   1.000
_cell.length_c   1.000
_cell.angle_alpha   90.00
_cell.angle_beta   90.00
_cell.angle_gamma   90.00
#
_symmetry.space_group_name_H-M   'P 1'
#
loop_
_entity.id
_entity.type
_entity.pdbx_description
1 polymer ?
#
loop_
_entity_poly.entity_id
_entity_poly.type
_entity_poly.pdbx_seq_one_letter_code
_entity_poly.pdbx_strand_id
1 'polypeptide(L)'
;MAGIIGALTVYGFFYYRRQRQRSQFAKVPLGGKIINLNILKETNRLEESLSYLFNAIFAELVKAKYGRVRADNETIRDFAIIMVKEFNLQPASIYPFIQKIEEVIYAEPFKITEDHFYSALELFEPIYFQLAGQHFILNIKDFTTQDKEKDTSNKKLQLKGIKIINLLKKKIKSLSKYFKKLKKKLLG
;
A
#
# COMPACT_ATOMS: atom_id res chain seq x y z
N MET A 1 -18.88 8.16 -47.24
CA MET A 1 -18.25 9.37 -46.65
C MET A 1 -18.88 9.78 -45.32
N ALA A 2 -20.20 10.05 -45.26
CA ALA A 2 -20.86 10.53 -44.04
C ALA A 2 -20.77 9.59 -42.81
N GLY A 3 -20.86 8.27 -43.00
CA GLY A 3 -20.75 7.31 -41.88
C GLY A 3 -19.38 7.24 -41.22
N ILE A 4 -18.30 7.45 -41.99
CA ILE A 4 -16.92 7.43 -41.48
C ILE A 4 -16.65 8.71 -40.66
N ILE A 5 -17.16 9.84 -41.13
CA ILE A 5 -17.06 11.14 -40.43
C ILE A 5 -17.84 11.08 -39.10
N GLY A 6 -19.02 10.47 -39.09
CA GLY A 6 -19.82 10.22 -37.88
C GLY A 6 -19.10 9.31 -36.87
N ALA A 7 -18.50 8.22 -37.33
CA ALA A 7 -17.75 7.31 -36.47
C ALA A 7 -16.50 7.99 -35.85
N LEU A 8 -15.78 8.81 -36.63
CA LEU A 8 -14.60 9.53 -36.15
C LEU A 8 -14.94 10.65 -35.17
N THR A 9 -16.07 11.35 -35.35
CA THR A 9 -16.53 12.38 -34.41
C THR A 9 -16.96 11.76 -33.07
N VAL A 10 -17.71 10.66 -33.10
CA VAL A 10 -18.08 9.92 -31.89
C VAL A 10 -16.83 9.35 -31.20
N TYR A 11 -15.93 8.70 -31.95
CA TYR A 11 -14.70 8.15 -31.40
C TYR A 11 -13.79 9.23 -30.81
N GLY A 12 -13.62 10.35 -31.51
CA GLY A 12 -12.90 11.52 -31.04
C GLY A 12 -13.50 12.07 -29.75
N PHE A 13 -14.82 12.24 -29.69
CA PHE A 13 -15.52 12.70 -28.48
C PHE A 13 -15.27 11.78 -27.27
N PHE A 14 -15.38 10.45 -27.45
CA PHE A 14 -15.09 9.48 -26.41
C PHE A 14 -13.60 9.47 -26.00
N TYR A 15 -12.69 9.60 -26.96
CA TYR A 15 -11.25 9.63 -26.73
C TYR A 15 -10.80 10.90 -26.00
N TYR A 16 -11.29 12.08 -26.41
CA TYR A 16 -11.02 13.35 -25.73
C TYR A 16 -11.61 13.40 -24.32
N ARG A 17 -12.78 12.80 -24.09
CA ARG A 17 -13.37 12.66 -22.75
C ARG A 17 -12.45 11.84 -21.83
N ARG A 18 -11.85 10.75 -22.32
CA ARG A 18 -10.87 9.96 -21.57
C ARG A 18 -9.58 10.73 -21.26
N GLN A 19 -9.09 11.57 -22.18
CA GLN A 19 -7.90 12.38 -21.93
C GLN A 19 -8.14 13.49 -20.88
N ARG A 20 -9.30 14.15 -20.89
CA ARG A 20 -9.66 15.13 -19.86
C ARG A 20 -9.70 14.54 -18.45
N GLN A 21 -10.14 13.28 -18.31
CA GLN A 21 -10.11 12.59 -17.01
C GLN A 21 -8.68 12.33 -16.52
N ARG A 22 -7.75 12.01 -17.43
CA ARG A 22 -6.32 11.84 -17.08
C ARG A 22 -5.65 13.15 -16.67
N SER A 23 -6.01 14.28 -17.29
CA SER A 23 -5.43 15.59 -16.96
C SER A 23 -6.01 16.24 -15.70
N GLN A 24 -7.25 15.89 -15.31
CA GLN A 24 -7.84 16.36 -14.05
C GLN A 24 -7.17 15.76 -12.80
N PHE A 25 -6.62 14.54 -12.91
CA PHE A 25 -5.88 13.91 -11.82
C PHE A 25 -4.62 14.64 -11.37
N ALA A 26 -3.94 15.31 -12.30
CA ALA A 26 -2.71 16.04 -12.02
C ALA A 26 -2.91 17.23 -11.05
N LYS A 27 -4.15 17.57 -10.70
CA LYS A 27 -4.49 18.74 -9.87
C LYS A 27 -5.06 18.42 -8.48
N VAL A 28 -5.22 17.15 -8.09
CA VAL A 28 -5.74 16.83 -6.74
C VAL A 28 -4.61 16.93 -5.72
N PRO A 29 -4.67 17.85 -4.73
CA PRO A 29 -3.65 17.97 -3.70
C PRO A 29 -3.80 16.86 -2.65
N LEU A 30 -3.43 15.63 -3.01
CA LEU A 30 -3.53 14.47 -2.11
C LEU A 30 -2.49 14.49 -0.99
N GLY A 31 -1.35 15.19 -1.18
CA GLY A 31 -0.27 15.22 -0.20
C GLY A 31 -0.72 15.72 1.19
N GLY A 32 -1.46 16.83 1.25
CA GLY A 32 -1.99 17.35 2.52
C GLY A 32 -3.00 16.41 3.18
N LYS A 33 -3.80 15.69 2.38
CA LYS A 33 -4.78 14.73 2.90
C LYS A 33 -4.13 13.48 3.46
N ILE A 34 -3.07 12.99 2.82
CA ILE A 34 -2.29 11.86 3.33
C ILE A 34 -1.61 12.24 4.66
N ILE A 35 -1.11 13.48 4.79
CA ILE A 35 -0.58 13.98 6.07
C ILE A 35 -1.67 13.99 7.15
N ASN A 36 -2.85 14.53 6.84
CA ASN A 36 -3.96 14.57 7.80
C ASN A 36 -4.41 13.17 8.21
N LEU A 37 -4.50 12.23 7.27
CA LEU A 37 -4.78 10.84 7.54
C LEU A 37 -3.76 10.24 8.52
N ASN A 38 -2.47 10.54 8.31
CA ASN A 38 -1.41 10.08 9.18
C ASN A 38 -1.51 10.70 10.59
N ILE A 39 -1.80 12.00 10.70
CA ILE A 39 -2.02 12.67 11.99
C ILE A 39 -3.18 12.03 12.75
N LEU A 40 -4.31 11.75 12.08
CA LEU A 40 -5.45 11.08 12.71
C LEU A 40 -5.07 9.68 13.23
N LYS A 41 -4.28 8.93 12.46
CA LYS A 41 -3.75 7.63 12.90
C LYS A 41 -2.79 7.78 14.09
N GLU A 42 -1.80 8.65 14.01
CA GLU A 42 -0.80 8.88 15.07
C GLU A 42 -1.39 9.41 16.37
N THR A 43 -2.52 10.11 16.30
CA THR A 43 -3.28 10.61 17.46
C THR A 43 -4.32 9.61 18.00
N ASN A 44 -4.26 8.34 17.54
CA ASN A 44 -5.15 7.25 17.96
C ASN A 44 -6.65 7.51 17.65
N ARG A 45 -6.94 8.29 16.62
CA ARG A 45 -8.30 8.58 16.12
C ARG A 45 -8.62 7.69 14.92
N LEU A 46 -8.58 6.37 15.13
CA LEU A 46 -8.64 5.37 14.05
C LEU A 46 -9.98 5.33 13.31
N GLU A 47 -11.09 5.52 14.02
CA GLU A 47 -12.42 5.64 13.38
C GLU A 47 -12.45 6.84 12.43
N GLU A 48 -11.95 7.98 12.91
CA GLU A 48 -11.90 9.20 12.13
C GLU A 48 -10.93 9.09 10.96
N SER A 49 -9.79 8.41 11.13
CA SER A 49 -8.85 8.19 10.04
C SER A 49 -9.46 7.33 8.93
N LEU A 50 -10.24 6.31 9.27
CA LEU A 50 -10.95 5.48 8.28
C LEU A 50 -12.11 6.23 7.60
N SER A 51 -12.88 6.99 8.36
CA SER A 51 -13.90 7.89 7.79
C SER A 51 -13.27 8.93 6.86
N TYR A 52 -12.10 9.46 7.23
CA TYR A 52 -11.34 10.40 6.41
C TYR A 52 -10.79 9.75 5.14
N LEU A 53 -10.28 8.52 5.23
CA LEU A 53 -9.82 7.74 4.08
C LEU A 53 -10.94 7.59 3.04
N PHE A 54 -12.17 7.28 3.47
CA PHE A 54 -13.31 7.18 2.57
C PHE A 54 -13.78 8.56 2.04
N ASN A 55 -14.13 9.48 2.94
CA ASN A 55 -14.81 10.73 2.58
C ASN A 55 -13.89 11.77 1.94
N ALA A 56 -12.63 11.87 2.40
CA ALA A 56 -11.73 12.93 1.98
C ALA A 56 -10.71 12.50 0.93
N ILE A 57 -10.38 11.21 0.85
CA ILE A 57 -9.39 10.69 -0.11
C ILE A 57 -10.11 9.92 -1.22
N PHE A 58 -10.78 8.81 -0.91
CA PHE A 58 -11.44 8.00 -1.94
C PHE A 58 -12.50 8.78 -2.73
N ALA A 59 -13.43 9.46 -2.04
CA ALA A 59 -14.48 10.22 -2.72
C ALA A 59 -13.91 11.36 -3.58
N GLU A 60 -12.80 11.98 -3.15
CA GLU A 60 -12.15 13.04 -3.94
C GLU A 60 -11.43 12.49 -5.16
N LEU A 61 -10.79 11.33 -5.05
CA LEU A 61 -10.21 10.62 -6.19
C LEU A 61 -11.27 10.24 -7.22
N VAL A 62 -12.42 9.75 -6.76
CA VAL A 62 -13.58 9.45 -7.62
C VAL A 62 -14.09 10.72 -8.31
N LYS A 63 -14.26 11.82 -7.55
CA LYS A 63 -14.65 13.12 -8.10
C LYS A 63 -13.65 13.61 -9.14
N ALA A 64 -12.36 13.50 -8.88
CA ALA A 64 -11.33 13.94 -9.81
C ALA A 64 -11.23 13.09 -11.07
N LYS A 65 -11.43 11.77 -10.96
CA LYS A 65 -11.39 10.85 -12.10
C LYS A 65 -12.61 10.97 -12.99
N TYR A 66 -13.78 10.90 -12.35
CA TYR A 66 -15.04 10.60 -13.02
C TYR A 66 -16.01 11.77 -12.96
N GLY A 67 -15.73 12.80 -12.16
CA GLY A 67 -16.64 13.92 -11.91
C GLY A 67 -17.81 13.56 -10.99
N ARG A 68 -17.81 12.36 -10.39
CA ARG A 68 -18.90 11.87 -9.55
C ARG A 68 -18.70 12.28 -8.09
N VAL A 69 -19.72 12.90 -7.51
CA VAL A 69 -19.78 13.27 -6.09
C VAL A 69 -20.90 12.48 -5.45
N ARG A 70 -20.66 11.84 -4.30
CA ARG A 70 -21.70 11.11 -3.54
C ARG A 70 -22.84 12.06 -3.18
N ALA A 71 -24.08 11.66 -3.41
CA ALA A 71 -25.24 12.46 -3.02
C ALA A 71 -25.52 12.31 -1.52
N ASP A 72 -26.15 13.29 -0.89
CA ASP A 72 -26.40 13.27 0.56
C ASP A 72 -27.36 12.14 0.99
N ASN A 73 -28.28 11.77 0.09
CA ASN A 73 -29.22 10.66 0.28
C ASN A 73 -28.66 9.30 -0.16
N GLU A 74 -27.41 9.25 -0.64
CA GLU A 74 -26.80 8.04 -1.17
C GLU A 74 -25.96 7.33 -0.12
N THR A 75 -26.24 6.04 0.08
CA THR A 75 -25.45 5.23 1.02
C THR A 75 -24.04 4.97 0.49
N ILE A 76 -23.11 4.62 1.38
CA ILE A 76 -21.74 4.26 1.01
C ILE A 76 -21.74 3.05 0.05
N ARG A 77 -22.65 2.09 0.29
CA ARG A 77 -22.87 0.92 -0.57
C ARG A 77 -23.42 1.28 -1.94
N ASP A 78 -24.41 2.17 -2.04
CA ASP A 78 -24.95 2.61 -3.32
C ASP A 78 -23.86 3.30 -4.16
N PHE A 79 -23.06 4.14 -3.51
CA PHE A 79 -21.92 4.79 -4.13
C PHE A 79 -20.92 3.75 -4.67
N ALA A 80 -20.64 2.69 -3.91
CA ALA A 80 -19.78 1.58 -4.33
C ALA A 80 -20.34 0.78 -5.52
N ILE A 81 -21.65 0.54 -5.54
CA ILE A 81 -22.32 -0.14 -6.66
C ILE A 81 -22.16 0.67 -7.94
N ILE A 82 -22.31 1.99 -7.87
CA ILE A 82 -22.10 2.89 -9.01
C ILE A 82 -20.63 2.87 -9.46
N MET A 83 -19.68 2.85 -8.51
CA MET A 83 -18.25 2.70 -8.81
C MET A 83 -17.94 1.46 -9.65
N VAL A 84 -18.59 0.33 -9.32
CA VAL A 84 -18.41 -0.92 -10.07
C VAL A 84 -19.15 -0.87 -11.41
N LYS A 85 -20.43 -0.49 -11.42
CA LYS A 85 -21.30 -0.59 -12.61
C LYS A 85 -21.00 0.46 -13.69
N GLU A 86 -20.74 1.70 -13.29
CA GLU A 86 -20.57 2.81 -14.23
C GLU A 86 -19.10 3.09 -14.54
N PHE A 87 -18.21 2.82 -13.57
CA PHE A 87 -16.79 3.18 -13.67
C PHE A 87 -15.84 2.00 -13.75
N ASN A 88 -16.37 0.76 -13.82
CA ASN A 88 -15.64 -0.50 -13.97
C ASN A 88 -14.51 -0.68 -12.95
N LEU A 89 -14.69 -0.17 -11.73
CA LEU A 89 -13.79 -0.49 -10.62
C LEU A 89 -13.98 -1.96 -10.23
N GLN A 90 -12.89 -2.62 -9.83
CA GLN A 90 -12.93 -4.06 -9.56
C GLN A 90 -13.82 -4.37 -8.35
N PRO A 91 -14.88 -5.20 -8.51
CA PRO A 91 -15.77 -5.57 -7.40
C PRO A 91 -15.02 -6.20 -6.23
N ALA A 92 -14.03 -7.03 -6.53
CA ALA A 92 -13.19 -7.73 -5.55
C ALA A 92 -12.34 -6.78 -4.69
N SER A 93 -12.14 -5.53 -5.13
CA SER A 93 -11.42 -4.51 -4.35
C SER A 93 -12.41 -3.56 -3.66
N ILE A 94 -13.39 -3.04 -4.40
CA ILE A 94 -14.34 -2.02 -3.90
C ILE A 94 -15.22 -2.56 -2.78
N TYR A 95 -15.87 -3.72 -2.97
CA TYR A 95 -16.87 -4.17 -2.01
C TYR A 95 -16.28 -4.54 -0.65
N PRO A 96 -15.15 -5.28 -0.56
CA PRO A 96 -14.53 -5.54 0.73
C PRO A 96 -14.06 -4.25 1.42
N PHE A 97 -13.49 -3.29 0.69
CA PHE A 97 -13.10 -1.99 1.24
C PHE A 97 -14.31 -1.26 1.85
N ILE A 98 -15.40 -1.19 1.10
CA ILE A 98 -16.61 -0.47 1.51
C ILE A 98 -17.27 -1.16 2.70
N GLN A 99 -17.34 -2.48 2.70
CA GLN A 99 -17.82 -3.25 3.84
C GLN A 99 -16.99 -2.94 5.10
N LYS A 100 -15.66 -2.86 4.97
CA LYS A 100 -14.78 -2.50 6.09
C LYS A 100 -15.06 -1.10 6.64
N ILE A 101 -15.35 -0.14 5.76
CA ILE A 101 -15.74 1.22 6.14
C ILE A 101 -17.13 1.25 6.80
N GLU A 102 -18.07 0.47 6.31
CA GLU A 102 -19.41 0.36 6.92
C GLU A 102 -19.35 -0.28 8.31
N GLU A 103 -18.52 -1.31 8.50
CA GLU A 103 -18.24 -1.90 9.81
C GLU A 103 -17.74 -0.83 10.80
N VAL A 104 -16.85 0.07 10.35
CA VAL A 104 -16.32 1.15 11.19
C VAL A 104 -17.36 2.20 11.55
N ILE A 105 -18.20 2.60 10.59
CA ILE A 105 -19.16 3.69 10.77
C ILE A 105 -20.40 3.25 11.55
N TYR A 106 -20.81 1.97 11.42
CA TYR A 106 -22.08 1.48 11.96
C TYR A 106 -21.95 0.45 13.08
N ALA A 107 -20.78 -0.13 13.35
CA ALA A 107 -20.64 -1.11 14.42
C ALA A 107 -20.40 -0.43 15.78
N GLU A 108 -21.48 -0.19 16.53
CA GLU A 108 -21.38 0.05 17.97
C GLU A 108 -21.31 -1.28 18.75
N PRO A 109 -20.55 -1.37 19.86
CA PRO A 109 -19.36 -0.62 20.23
C PRO A 109 -18.10 -1.48 19.97
N PHE A 110 -17.39 -1.23 18.87
CA PHE A 110 -16.09 -1.84 18.62
C PHE A 110 -14.94 -0.89 18.93
N LYS A 111 -13.95 -1.37 19.69
CA LYS A 111 -12.68 -0.67 19.86
C LYS A 111 -11.85 -0.89 18.60
N ILE A 112 -11.90 0.05 17.65
CA ILE A 112 -11.12 -0.06 16.41
C ILE A 112 -9.63 -0.17 16.76
N THR A 113 -8.99 -1.21 16.23
CA THR A 113 -7.55 -1.46 16.40
C THR A 113 -6.78 -1.04 15.15
N GLU A 114 -5.45 -0.94 15.29
CA GLU A 114 -4.58 -0.66 14.15
C GLU A 114 -4.70 -1.69 13.03
N ASP A 115 -4.99 -2.96 13.35
CA ASP A 115 -5.17 -4.02 12.36
C ASP A 115 -6.35 -3.72 11.42
N HIS A 116 -7.44 -3.17 11.96
CA HIS A 116 -8.58 -2.73 11.15
C HIS A 116 -8.17 -1.61 10.19
N PHE A 117 -7.34 -0.68 10.66
CA PHE A 117 -6.83 0.42 9.85
C PHE A 117 -5.94 -0.08 8.69
N TYR A 118 -4.95 -0.92 8.99
CA TYR A 118 -4.05 -1.45 7.97
C TYR A 118 -4.77 -2.38 6.99
N SER A 119 -5.70 -3.21 7.45
CA SER A 119 -6.54 -4.03 6.57
C SER A 119 -7.36 -3.18 5.60
N ALA A 120 -7.91 -2.05 6.06
CA ALA A 120 -8.63 -1.13 5.18
C ALA A 120 -7.70 -0.47 4.15
N LEU A 121 -6.46 -0.14 4.54
CA LEU A 121 -5.44 0.39 3.63
C LEU A 121 -5.02 -0.63 2.56
N GLU A 122 -4.86 -1.90 2.93
CA GLU A 122 -4.54 -2.97 1.99
C GLU A 122 -5.66 -3.14 0.95
N LEU A 123 -6.92 -3.10 1.37
CA LEU A 123 -8.06 -3.15 0.46
C LEU A 123 -8.18 -1.88 -0.40
N PHE A 124 -7.73 -0.75 0.12
CA PHE A 124 -7.75 0.53 -0.58
C PHE A 124 -6.64 0.67 -1.64
N GLU A 125 -5.46 0.09 -1.42
CA GLU A 125 -4.29 0.17 -2.30
C GLU A 125 -4.63 -0.12 -3.79
N PRO A 126 -5.28 -1.24 -4.16
CA PRO A 126 -5.59 -1.52 -5.56
C PRO A 126 -6.62 -0.55 -6.13
N ILE A 127 -7.53 -0.02 -5.31
CA ILE A 127 -8.50 1.01 -5.70
C ILE A 127 -7.78 2.32 -5.98
N TYR A 128 -6.87 2.72 -5.08
CA TYR A 128 -6.06 3.91 -5.22
C TYR A 128 -5.20 3.83 -6.48
N PHE A 129 -4.55 2.69 -6.76
CA PHE A 129 -3.80 2.49 -7.99
C PHE A 129 -4.68 2.61 -9.23
N GLN A 130 -5.88 2.02 -9.22
CA GLN A 130 -6.84 2.16 -10.32
C GLN A 130 -7.26 3.61 -10.52
N LEU A 131 -7.47 4.37 -9.44
CA LEU A 131 -7.89 5.77 -9.51
C LEU A 131 -6.71 6.66 -9.92
N ALA A 132 -5.67 6.74 -9.09
CA ALA A 132 -4.56 7.69 -9.19
C ALA A 132 -3.42 7.25 -10.13
N GLY A 133 -3.32 5.98 -10.51
CA GLY A 133 -2.25 5.46 -11.38
C GLY A 133 -0.89 5.31 -10.70
N GLN A 134 -0.82 5.43 -9.37
CA GLN A 134 0.37 5.27 -8.55
C GLN A 134 0.03 4.50 -7.27
N HIS A 135 1.01 3.87 -6.64
CA HIS A 135 0.79 3.14 -5.38
C HIS A 135 0.47 4.10 -4.23
N PHE A 136 -0.38 3.64 -3.31
CA PHE A 136 -0.70 4.40 -2.11
C PHE A 136 0.48 4.38 -1.15
N ILE A 137 0.96 5.56 -0.76
CA ILE A 137 2.04 5.71 0.21
C ILE A 137 1.50 6.56 1.35
N LEU A 138 1.18 5.92 2.47
CA LEU A 138 1.14 6.61 3.75
C LEU A 138 2.59 6.93 4.11
N ASN A 139 2.96 8.17 4.44
CA ASN A 139 4.36 8.49 4.74
C ASN A 139 4.73 7.87 6.10
N ILE A 140 5.20 6.63 6.06
CA ILE A 140 5.45 5.83 7.25
C ILE A 140 6.85 6.13 7.76
N LYS A 141 6.98 6.93 8.83
CA LYS A 141 8.12 6.71 9.75
C LYS A 141 8.02 5.33 10.45
N ASP A 142 6.89 4.63 10.30
CA ASP A 142 6.63 3.27 10.79
C ASP A 142 6.82 2.15 9.74
N PHE A 143 7.48 2.40 8.59
CA PHE A 143 8.05 1.31 7.75
C PHE A 143 9.16 0.55 8.50
N THR A 144 9.52 1.04 9.70
CA THR A 144 10.53 0.50 10.61
C THR A 144 10.27 -0.92 11.08
N THR A 145 9.12 -1.55 10.82
CA THR A 145 8.90 -2.97 11.16
C THR A 145 9.34 -3.92 10.03
N GLN A 146 9.17 -3.54 8.77
CA GLN A 146 9.64 -4.32 7.60
C GLN A 146 11.17 -4.24 7.45
N ASP A 147 11.79 -3.12 7.85
CA ASP A 147 13.25 -2.98 7.87
C ASP A 147 13.91 -3.63 9.09
N LYS A 148 13.23 -3.67 10.25
CA LYS A 148 13.74 -4.39 11.43
C LYS A 148 13.81 -5.90 11.19
N GLU A 149 12.88 -6.49 10.46
CA GLU A 149 12.91 -7.93 10.19
C GLU A 149 14.02 -8.32 9.19
N LYS A 150 14.26 -7.48 8.16
CA LYS A 150 15.40 -7.64 7.25
C LYS A 150 16.76 -7.42 7.94
N ASP A 151 16.88 -6.44 8.83
CA ASP A 151 18.12 -6.19 9.57
C ASP A 151 18.40 -7.31 10.60
N THR A 152 17.37 -7.83 11.26
CA THR A 152 17.51 -8.96 12.21
C THR A 152 17.90 -10.26 11.49
N SER A 153 17.38 -10.50 10.28
CA SER A 153 17.75 -11.64 9.43
C SER A 153 19.19 -11.53 8.92
N ASN A 154 19.60 -10.36 8.43
CA ASN A 154 20.97 -10.10 8.00
C ASN A 154 21.98 -10.21 9.15
N LYS A 155 21.64 -9.71 10.34
CA LYS A 155 22.47 -9.82 11.54
C LYS A 155 22.64 -11.28 11.98
N LYS A 156 21.57 -12.09 11.92
CA LYS A 156 21.66 -13.57 12.13
C LYS A 156 22.55 -14.25 11.09
N LEU A 157 22.48 -13.84 9.82
CA LEU A 157 23.32 -14.37 8.74
C LEU A 157 24.80 -14.03 8.96
N GLN A 158 25.11 -12.79 9.34
CA GLN A 158 26.47 -12.36 9.67
C GLN A 158 27.03 -13.06 10.92
N LEU A 159 26.22 -13.25 11.97
CA LEU A 159 26.60 -14.01 13.17
C LEU A 159 26.91 -15.47 12.86
N LYS A 160 26.17 -16.11 11.94
CA LYS A 160 26.50 -17.46 11.44
C LYS A 160 27.83 -17.47 10.68
N GLY A 161 28.08 -16.49 9.82
CA GLY A 161 29.34 -16.33 9.10
C GLY A 161 30.56 -16.18 10.02
N ILE A 162 30.46 -15.30 11.03
CA ILE A 162 31.51 -15.09 12.04
C ILE A 162 31.79 -16.38 12.84
N LYS A 163 30.75 -17.15 13.16
CA LYS A 163 30.89 -18.43 13.88
C LYS A 163 31.64 -19.48 13.05
N ILE A 164 31.38 -19.55 11.73
CA ILE A 164 32.09 -20.44 10.79
C ILE A 164 33.57 -20.04 10.67
N ILE A 165 33.87 -18.74 10.52
CA ILE A 165 35.25 -18.22 10.43
C ILE A 165 36.03 -18.57 11.70
N ASN A 166 35.44 -18.43 12.88
CA ASN A 166 36.09 -18.79 14.14
C ASN A 166 36.35 -20.30 14.26
N LEU A 167 35.43 -21.13 13.76
CA LEU A 167 35.62 -22.59 13.69
C LEU A 167 36.78 -22.98 12.77
N LEU A 168 36.87 -22.35 11.60
CA LEU A 168 37.97 -22.54 10.65
C LEU A 168 39.31 -22.08 11.24
N LYS A 169 39.37 -20.90 11.86
CA LYS A 169 40.58 -20.42 12.56
C LYS A 169 41.04 -21.40 13.64
N LYS A 170 40.10 -21.98 14.41
CA LYS A 170 40.41 -22.97 15.44
C LYS A 170 40.99 -24.26 14.83
N LYS A 171 40.44 -24.74 13.71
CA LYS A 171 40.93 -25.91 12.96
C LYS A 171 42.31 -25.68 12.36
N ILE A 172 42.57 -24.50 11.78
CA ILE A 172 43.89 -24.13 11.25
C ILE A 172 44.91 -24.08 12.39
N LYS A 173 44.56 -23.54 13.56
CA LYS A 173 45.44 -23.49 14.73
C LYS A 173 45.77 -24.90 15.25
N SER A 174 44.82 -25.84 15.26
CA SER A 174 45.11 -27.23 15.64
C SER A 174 46.01 -27.93 14.62
N LEU A 175 45.78 -27.71 13.32
CA LEU A 175 46.63 -28.25 12.25
C LEU A 175 48.05 -27.69 12.33
N SER A 176 48.21 -26.38 12.52
CA SER A 176 49.50 -25.73 12.77
C SER A 176 50.26 -26.36 13.94
N LYS A 177 49.55 -26.66 15.05
CA LYS A 177 50.14 -27.32 16.21
C LYS A 177 50.56 -28.77 15.90
N TYR A 178 49.78 -29.49 15.11
CA TYR A 178 50.11 -30.84 14.64
C TYR A 178 51.36 -30.83 13.74
N PHE A 179 51.42 -29.93 12.75
CA PHE A 179 52.59 -29.78 11.87
C PHE A 179 53.85 -29.38 12.64
N LYS A 180 53.76 -28.49 13.65
CA LYS A 180 54.89 -28.19 14.54
C LYS A 180 55.37 -29.42 15.32
N LYS A 181 54.45 -30.25 15.81
CA LYS A 181 54.78 -31.48 16.54
C LYS A 181 55.42 -32.53 15.61
N LEU A 182 54.91 -32.65 14.38
CA LEU A 182 55.46 -33.53 13.35
C LEU A 182 56.87 -33.11 12.93
N LYS A 183 57.09 -31.81 12.69
CA LYS A 183 58.40 -31.24 12.33
C LYS A 183 59.44 -31.44 13.44
N LYS A 184 59.03 -31.35 14.71
CA LYS A 184 59.91 -31.63 15.87
C LYS A 184 60.27 -33.11 16.01
N LYS A 185 59.44 -34.02 15.48
CA LYS A 185 59.69 -35.48 15.49
C LYS A 185 60.50 -35.98 14.30
N LEU A 186 60.68 -35.15 13.27
CA LEU A 186 61.45 -35.45 12.05
C LEU A 186 62.85 -34.79 12.05
N LEU A 187 63.10 -33.83 12.95
CA LEU A 187 64.36 -33.08 13.08
C LEU A 187 65.07 -33.31 14.42
N GLY A 188 64.60 -34.26 15.22
CA GLY A 188 65.26 -34.78 16.41
C GLY A 188 65.18 -36.30 16.37
#